data_AF-A1ZSN8-F1
#
_entry.id   AF-A1ZSN8-F1
#
_cell.length_a   1.000
_cell.length_b   1.000
_cell.length_c   1.000
_cell.angle_alpha   90.00
_cell.angle_beta   90.00
_cell.angle_gamma   90.00
#
_symmetry.space_group_name_H-M   'P 1'
#
loop_
_entity.id
_entity.type
_entity.pdbx_description
1 polymer ?
#
loop_
_entity_poly.entity_id
_entity_poly.type
_entity_poly.pdbx_seq_one_letter_code
_entity_poly.pdbx_strand_id
1 'polypeptide(L)'
;MQFWTIFFITLSGTFALLRVTLSLLQQQHRTFSIPKNLAPYYEEKKYQASQHIAHINTWGDIARNILLTSFTIYALAFGWFGQAYAFLGDHLGKGIIQNVAFFVCYTLFITAIVMLTKNIALIYTKKHQPDLNIRQQIFKHLQIFGIIGLLVVVLSFIVFFILFQFPSYAWLVLLIVLFIIRKQFHRYMSSIVIKTFFMDADKPSLIYMKKTARPINAYLESDSEKFEQIYRFITQTLQLSINQVKFFESQRKSNNVTGYCYLNNLYIDSRFLDNDFDNNELFALIAHEAAHLNEPIRFSNYIFLFFLFFFIFGLHFSNTMEAWSVALGFTGNAPVLNLIAFLWISSKVKFIANIIEKHQVRQQEYQADHLSVQATNKEAVRTLLKKVSGRNLTPVNIHPWQEFFYKTHPSLTRRLEFIEQTTTRSEIIARLTKKLQKHTNPPVSPS
;
A
#
# COMPACT_ATOMS: atom_id res chain seq x y z
N MET A 1 17.21 -32.55 13.42
CA MET A 1 16.16 -31.49 13.45
C MET A 1 14.91 -32.04 12.79
N GLN A 2 13.73 -31.73 13.33
CA GLN A 2 12.46 -32.19 12.76
C GLN A 2 12.19 -31.53 11.40
N PHE A 3 11.44 -32.19 10.52
CA PHE A 3 11.06 -31.69 9.19
C PHE A 3 10.54 -30.25 9.24
N TRP A 4 9.63 -29.95 10.17
CA TRP A 4 9.04 -28.62 10.31
C TRP A 4 10.05 -27.54 10.72
N THR A 5 11.03 -27.85 11.57
CA THR A 5 12.09 -26.89 11.91
C THR A 5 12.93 -26.55 10.68
N ILE A 6 13.31 -27.57 9.90
CA ILE A 6 14.04 -27.38 8.63
C ILE A 6 13.19 -26.55 7.68
N PHE A 7 11.90 -26.87 7.54
CA PHE A 7 10.96 -26.10 6.73
C PHE A 7 10.91 -24.61 7.12
N PHE A 8 10.77 -24.28 8.40
CA PHE A 8 10.72 -22.88 8.84
C PHE A 8 12.05 -22.15 8.66
N ILE A 9 13.19 -22.83 8.83
CA ILE A 9 14.52 -22.28 8.57
C ILE A 9 14.68 -21.99 7.08
N THR A 10 14.40 -22.95 6.22
CA THR A 10 14.48 -22.80 4.76
C THR A 10 13.53 -21.69 4.29
N LEU A 11 12.27 -21.70 4.75
CA LEU A 11 11.28 -20.68 4.41
C LEU A 11 11.74 -19.27 4.82
N SER A 12 12.31 -19.13 6.02
CA SER A 12 12.83 -17.84 6.51
C SER A 12 14.04 -17.40 5.68
N GLY A 13 15.00 -18.29 5.45
CA GLY A 13 16.21 -18.03 4.67
C GLY A 13 15.92 -17.64 3.23
N THR A 14 15.08 -18.39 2.51
CA THR A 14 14.74 -18.12 1.10
C THR A 14 14.07 -16.76 0.93
N PHE A 15 13.13 -16.40 1.80
CA PHE A 15 12.46 -15.10 1.72
C PHE A 15 13.35 -13.94 2.14
N ALA A 16 14.25 -14.15 3.10
CA ALA A 16 15.25 -13.16 3.48
C ALA A 16 16.20 -12.90 2.32
N LEU A 17 16.72 -13.96 1.69
CA LEU A 17 17.58 -13.89 0.52
C LEU A 17 16.89 -13.13 -0.61
N LEU A 18 15.66 -13.52 -0.98
CA LEU A 18 14.88 -12.81 -2.01
C LEU A 18 14.78 -11.31 -1.72
N ARG A 19 14.43 -10.93 -0.48
CA ARG A 19 14.29 -9.53 -0.08
C ARG A 19 15.62 -8.78 -0.14
N VAL A 20 16.70 -9.37 0.33
CA VAL A 20 18.04 -8.77 0.29
C VAL A 20 18.48 -8.59 -1.17
N THR A 21 18.32 -9.61 -2.02
CA THR A 21 18.64 -9.53 -3.45
C THR A 21 17.86 -8.40 -4.13
N LEU A 22 16.56 -8.31 -3.91
CA LEU A 22 15.73 -7.24 -4.49
C LEU A 22 16.17 -5.84 -4.02
N SER A 23 16.50 -5.68 -2.74
CA SER A 23 17.03 -4.43 -2.20
C SER A 23 18.40 -4.08 -2.78
N LEU A 24 19.30 -5.05 -2.95
CA LEU A 24 20.61 -4.85 -3.56
C LEU A 24 20.50 -4.46 -5.03
N LEU A 25 19.64 -5.13 -5.80
CA LEU A 25 19.35 -4.77 -7.20
C LEU A 25 18.83 -3.32 -7.30
N GLN A 26 17.91 -2.93 -6.42
CA GLN A 26 17.43 -1.54 -6.37
C GLN A 26 18.55 -0.57 -5.98
N GLN A 27 19.46 -0.97 -5.12
CA GLN A 27 20.57 -0.13 -4.68
C GLN A 27 21.61 0.08 -5.79
N GLN A 28 21.90 -0.97 -6.57
CA GLN A 28 22.76 -0.90 -7.75
C GLN A 28 22.13 -0.07 -8.88
N HIS A 29 20.80 -0.13 -9.03
CA HIS A 29 20.07 0.60 -10.06
C HIS A 29 19.78 2.06 -9.69
N ARG A 30 20.08 2.48 -8.46
CA ARG A 30 19.78 3.84 -7.99
C ARG A 30 20.72 4.85 -8.65
N THR A 31 20.16 5.87 -9.28
CA THR A 31 20.92 7.03 -9.75
C THR A 31 20.58 8.26 -8.90
N PHE A 32 21.58 9.11 -8.69
CA PHE A 32 21.40 10.39 -8.00
C PHE A 32 21.08 11.52 -8.97
N SER A 33 21.43 11.38 -10.25
CA SER A 33 21.09 12.33 -11.30
C SER A 33 19.66 12.14 -11.81
N ILE A 34 19.02 13.26 -12.15
CA ILE A 34 17.72 13.30 -12.80
C ILE A 34 17.91 13.14 -14.32
N PRO A 35 17.13 12.29 -15.02
CA PRO A 35 17.15 12.24 -16.48
C PRO A 35 16.82 13.60 -17.12
N LYS A 36 17.49 13.92 -18.23
CA LYS A 36 17.38 15.25 -18.90
C LYS A 36 15.93 15.66 -19.21
N ASN A 37 15.10 14.70 -19.63
CA ASN A 37 13.69 14.92 -19.96
C ASN A 37 12.78 15.19 -18.74
N LEU A 38 13.29 14.99 -17.52
CA LEU A 38 12.58 15.20 -16.25
C LEU A 38 13.19 16.31 -15.40
N ALA A 39 14.41 16.77 -15.71
CA ALA A 39 15.11 17.83 -14.97
C ALA A 39 14.26 19.10 -14.74
N PRO A 40 13.43 19.58 -15.70
CA PRO A 40 12.60 20.77 -15.46
C PRO A 40 11.53 20.60 -14.37
N TYR A 41 11.14 19.36 -14.06
CA TYR A 41 10.04 19.07 -13.13
C TYR A 41 10.50 18.77 -11.71
N TYR A 42 11.80 18.59 -11.50
CA TYR A 42 12.38 18.17 -10.23
C TYR A 42 13.35 19.21 -9.71
N GLU A 43 13.27 19.51 -8.42
CA GLU A 43 14.28 20.31 -7.75
C GLU A 43 15.48 19.42 -7.40
N GLU A 44 16.61 19.62 -8.09
CA GLU A 44 17.83 18.79 -8.00
C GLU A 44 18.25 18.52 -6.54
N LYS A 45 18.36 19.55 -5.71
CA LYS A 45 18.77 19.41 -4.30
C LYS A 45 17.81 18.53 -3.49
N LYS A 46 16.50 18.71 -3.67
CA LYS A 46 15.48 17.89 -2.99
C LYS A 46 15.44 16.46 -3.52
N TYR A 47 15.65 16.28 -4.82
CA TYR A 47 15.72 14.96 -5.42
C TYR A 47 16.93 14.16 -4.92
N GLN A 48 18.12 14.77 -4.92
CA GLN A 48 19.34 14.14 -4.38
C GLN A 48 19.16 13.77 -2.90
N ALA A 49 18.61 14.68 -2.10
CA ALA A 49 18.26 14.40 -0.70
C ALA A 49 17.30 13.21 -0.56
N SER A 50 16.24 13.16 -1.38
CA SER A 50 15.30 12.02 -1.44
C SER A 50 16.03 10.71 -1.76
N GLN A 51 16.97 10.72 -2.72
CA GLN A 51 17.75 9.53 -3.06
C GLN A 51 18.69 9.08 -1.94
N HIS A 52 19.33 10.01 -1.21
CA HIS A 52 20.17 9.68 -0.05
C HIS A 52 19.36 9.08 1.11
N ILE A 53 18.18 9.65 1.41
CA ILE A 53 17.28 9.10 2.43
C ILE A 53 16.83 7.69 2.01
N ALA A 54 16.42 7.51 0.75
CA ALA A 54 16.00 6.21 0.23
C ALA A 54 17.14 5.18 0.23
N HIS A 55 18.38 5.58 -0.06
CA HIS A 55 19.58 4.74 0.06
C HIS A 55 19.72 4.20 1.48
N ILE A 56 19.66 5.05 2.50
CA ILE A 56 19.85 4.63 3.89
C ILE A 56 18.68 3.81 4.40
N ASN A 57 17.46 4.12 4.00
CA ASN A 57 16.30 3.27 4.28
C ASN A 57 16.50 1.87 3.67
N THR A 58 17.03 1.76 2.45
CA THR A 58 17.29 0.47 1.80
C THR A 58 18.32 -0.35 2.58
N TRP A 59 19.42 0.27 3.03
CA TRP A 59 20.41 -0.40 3.87
C TRP A 59 19.90 -0.76 5.26
N GLY A 60 19.11 0.11 5.87
CA GLY A 60 18.43 -0.18 7.13
C GLY A 60 17.47 -1.36 7.02
N ASP A 61 16.75 -1.46 5.89
CA ASP A 61 15.87 -2.57 5.58
C ASP A 61 16.64 -3.89 5.38
N ILE A 62 17.79 -3.85 4.69
CA ILE A 62 18.70 -5.00 4.53
C ILE A 62 19.21 -5.45 5.90
N ALA A 63 19.77 -4.55 6.70
CA ALA A 63 20.32 -4.85 8.02
C ALA A 63 19.25 -5.44 8.95
N ARG A 64 18.05 -4.85 8.98
CA ARG A 64 16.91 -5.36 9.74
C ARG A 64 16.56 -6.79 9.33
N ASN A 65 16.50 -7.06 8.03
CA ASN A 65 16.11 -8.35 7.50
C ASN A 65 17.13 -9.43 7.86
N ILE A 66 18.42 -9.13 7.70
CA ILE A 66 19.52 -10.01 8.09
C ILE A 66 19.43 -10.29 9.59
N LEU A 67 19.36 -9.25 10.43
CA LEU A 67 19.30 -9.41 11.89
C LEU A 67 18.11 -10.29 12.34
N LEU A 68 16.91 -9.99 11.86
CA LEU A 68 15.70 -10.73 12.23
C LEU A 68 15.74 -12.18 11.72
N THR A 69 16.26 -12.41 10.51
CA THR A 69 16.34 -13.75 9.94
C THR A 69 17.41 -14.57 10.64
N SER A 70 18.59 -14.01 10.89
CA SER A 70 19.66 -14.68 11.64
C SER A 70 19.18 -15.03 13.05
N PHE A 71 18.52 -14.09 13.74
CA PHE A 71 17.88 -14.38 15.04
C PHE A 71 16.85 -15.50 14.92
N THR A 72 15.97 -15.47 13.92
CA THR A 72 14.93 -16.50 13.75
C THR A 72 15.52 -17.88 13.48
N ILE A 73 16.49 -17.98 12.56
CA ILE A 73 17.18 -19.24 12.24
C ILE A 73 17.90 -19.78 13.47
N TYR A 74 18.62 -18.92 14.18
CA TYR A 74 19.31 -19.29 15.41
C TYR A 74 18.31 -19.75 16.48
N ALA A 75 17.25 -18.98 16.72
CA ALA A 75 16.21 -19.34 17.69
C ALA A 75 15.50 -20.66 17.35
N LEU A 76 15.31 -20.97 16.07
CA LEU A 76 14.77 -22.26 15.61
C LEU A 76 15.78 -23.41 15.78
N ALA A 77 17.05 -23.17 15.46
CA ALA A 77 18.11 -24.18 15.57
C ALA A 77 18.35 -24.62 17.02
N PHE A 78 18.27 -23.69 17.96
CA PHE A 78 18.48 -23.94 19.39
C PHE A 78 17.19 -24.09 20.20
N GLY A 79 16.02 -24.03 19.56
CA GLY A 79 14.73 -24.19 20.24
C GLY A 79 14.38 -23.08 21.24
N TRP A 80 14.91 -21.88 21.05
CA TRP A 80 14.74 -20.74 21.97
C TRP A 80 13.29 -20.31 22.14
N PHE A 81 12.46 -20.42 21.10
CA PHE A 81 11.04 -20.07 21.23
C PHE A 81 10.33 -20.99 22.23
N GLY A 82 10.59 -22.29 22.16
CA GLY A 82 10.06 -23.26 23.13
C GLY A 82 10.60 -23.06 24.54
N GLN A 83 11.90 -22.79 24.68
CA GLN A 83 12.51 -22.50 25.99
C GLN A 83 11.93 -21.24 26.63
N ALA A 84 11.79 -20.16 25.85
CA ALA A 84 11.18 -18.92 26.33
C ALA A 84 9.70 -19.11 26.70
N TYR A 85 8.96 -19.93 25.94
CA TYR A 85 7.59 -20.26 26.28
C TYR A 85 7.51 -21.08 27.57
N ALA A 86 8.35 -22.10 27.75
CA ALA A 86 8.44 -22.90 28.97
C ALA A 86 8.77 -22.03 30.18
N PHE A 87 9.78 -21.17 30.06
CA PHE A 87 10.18 -20.21 31.10
C PHE A 87 9.00 -19.35 31.58
N LEU A 88 8.20 -18.80 30.65
CA LEU A 88 7.01 -18.03 31.02
C LEU A 88 5.95 -18.88 31.73
N GLY A 89 5.82 -20.17 31.36
CA GLY A 89 4.89 -21.08 32.02
C GLY A 89 5.28 -21.38 33.47
N ASP A 90 6.58 -21.51 33.72
CA ASP A 90 7.11 -21.78 35.07
C ASP A 90 6.92 -20.58 36.01
N HIS A 91 6.88 -19.35 35.48
CA HIS A 91 6.78 -18.11 36.28
C HIS A 91 5.37 -17.49 36.33
N LEU A 92 4.58 -17.60 35.26
CA LEU A 92 3.26 -16.98 35.14
C LEU A 92 2.10 -17.98 35.26
N GLY A 93 2.41 -19.28 35.34
CA GLY A 93 1.45 -20.36 35.23
C GLY A 93 1.08 -20.67 33.78
N LYS A 94 0.58 -21.90 33.55
CA LYS A 94 0.18 -22.37 32.21
C LYS A 94 -1.22 -21.89 31.86
N GLY A 95 -1.43 -21.50 30.60
CA GLY A 95 -2.76 -21.12 30.09
C GLY A 95 -2.78 -19.82 29.29
N ILE A 96 -3.88 -19.08 29.36
CA ILE A 96 -4.09 -17.85 28.55
C ILE A 96 -3.01 -16.80 28.85
N ILE A 97 -2.67 -16.59 30.12
CA ILE A 97 -1.68 -15.58 30.54
C ILE A 97 -0.31 -15.86 29.92
N GLN A 98 0.17 -17.11 29.95
CA GLN A 98 1.43 -17.53 29.31
C GLN A 98 1.44 -17.23 27.80
N ASN A 99 0.36 -17.58 27.10
CA ASN A 99 0.24 -17.39 25.66
C ASN A 99 0.21 -15.90 25.27
N VAL A 100 -0.55 -15.09 26.02
CA VAL A 100 -0.60 -13.64 25.84
C VAL A 100 0.76 -13.01 26.15
N ALA A 101 1.37 -13.34 27.28
CA ALA A 101 2.68 -12.82 27.67
C ALA A 101 3.75 -13.13 26.62
N PHE A 102 3.81 -14.37 26.14
CA PHE A 102 4.75 -14.74 25.08
C PHE A 102 4.50 -13.94 23.79
N PHE A 103 3.24 -13.84 23.35
CA PHE A 103 2.91 -13.12 22.13
C PHE A 103 3.26 -11.62 22.23
N VAL A 104 3.00 -11.01 23.40
CA VAL A 104 3.37 -9.63 23.68
C VAL A 104 4.88 -9.47 23.68
N CYS A 105 5.64 -10.28 24.43
CA CYS A 105 7.10 -10.22 24.43
C CYS A 105 7.70 -10.39 23.03
N TYR A 106 7.21 -11.35 22.25
CA TYR A 106 7.62 -11.58 20.87
C TYR A 106 7.35 -10.36 19.99
N THR A 107 6.15 -9.78 20.05
CA THR A 107 5.79 -8.61 19.24
C THR A 107 6.54 -7.34 19.65
N LEU A 108 6.77 -7.12 20.94
CA LEU A 108 7.61 -6.04 21.45
C LEU A 108 9.05 -6.18 20.95
N PHE A 109 9.62 -7.38 20.98
CA PHE A 109 10.97 -7.66 20.47
C PHE A 109 11.10 -7.31 18.98
N ILE A 110 10.20 -7.82 18.14
CA ILE A 110 10.19 -7.51 16.70
C ILE A 110 10.05 -6.00 16.47
N THR A 111 9.17 -5.34 17.25
CA THR A 111 8.93 -3.90 17.09
C THR A 111 10.13 -3.06 17.52
N ALA A 112 10.83 -3.45 18.59
CA ALA A 112 12.04 -2.77 19.04
C ALA A 112 13.11 -2.77 17.93
N ILE A 113 13.29 -3.90 17.24
CA ILE A 113 14.23 -4.01 16.11
C ILE A 113 13.80 -3.12 14.93
N VAL A 114 12.51 -3.08 14.59
CA VAL A 114 11.98 -2.19 13.56
C VAL A 114 12.25 -0.73 13.92
N MET A 115 11.97 -0.35 15.17
CA MET A 115 12.14 1.00 15.68
C MET A 115 13.59 1.45 15.66
N LEU A 116 14.53 0.58 16.04
CA LEU A 116 15.96 0.87 15.98
C LEU A 116 16.38 1.31 14.58
N THR A 117 16.03 0.52 13.55
CA THR A 117 16.41 0.85 12.16
C THR A 117 15.76 2.13 11.65
N LYS A 118 14.50 2.39 12.02
CA LYS A 118 13.79 3.63 11.65
C LYS A 118 14.39 4.86 12.32
N ASN A 119 14.74 4.77 13.61
CA ASN A 119 15.32 5.88 14.35
C ASN A 119 16.70 6.26 13.82
N ILE A 120 17.52 5.28 13.40
CA ILE A 120 18.80 5.55 12.73
C ILE A 120 18.57 6.30 11.41
N ALA A 121 17.63 5.86 10.58
CA ALA A 121 17.29 6.55 9.34
C ALA A 121 16.73 7.96 9.56
N LEU A 122 15.97 8.17 10.65
CA LEU A 122 15.43 9.46 11.04
C LEU A 122 16.54 10.48 11.37
N ILE A 123 17.59 10.06 12.08
CA ILE A 123 18.76 10.91 12.38
C ILE A 123 19.41 11.39 11.09
N TYR A 124 19.58 10.52 10.10
CA TYR A 124 20.14 10.90 8.82
C TYR A 124 19.21 11.81 8.02
N THR A 125 17.90 11.56 8.08
CA THR A 125 16.88 12.39 7.41
C THR A 125 16.95 13.83 7.88
N LYS A 126 17.18 14.08 9.18
CA LYS A 126 17.36 15.43 9.73
C LYS A 126 18.49 16.21 9.07
N LYS A 127 19.57 15.55 8.63
CA LYS A 127 20.68 16.21 7.90
C LYS A 127 20.21 16.89 6.61
N HIS A 128 19.14 16.36 6.00
CA HIS A 128 18.59 16.85 4.73
C HIS A 128 17.26 17.59 4.90
N GLN A 129 16.68 17.55 6.11
CA GLN A 129 15.47 18.25 6.50
C GLN A 129 15.69 18.90 7.87
N PRO A 130 16.34 20.07 7.94
CA PRO A 130 16.76 20.70 9.21
C PRO A 130 15.60 20.98 10.17
N ASP A 131 14.43 21.32 9.61
CA ASP A 131 13.20 21.60 10.36
C ASP A 131 12.56 20.35 10.99
N LEU A 132 13.11 19.16 10.74
CA LEU A 132 12.62 17.91 11.27
C LEU A 132 12.90 17.80 12.78
N ASN A 133 11.84 17.89 13.58
CA ASN A 133 11.92 17.65 15.01
C ASN A 133 11.98 16.15 15.31
N ILE A 134 13.20 15.61 15.44
CA ILE A 134 13.45 14.18 15.78
C ILE A 134 12.71 13.77 17.06
N ARG A 135 12.73 14.59 18.11
CA ARG A 135 12.10 14.25 19.40
C ARG A 135 10.60 14.05 19.22
N GLN A 136 9.95 14.95 18.48
CA GLN A 136 8.53 14.83 18.17
C GLN A 136 8.23 13.57 17.35
N GLN A 137 9.07 13.22 16.37
CA GLN A 137 8.88 12.02 15.55
C GLN A 137 9.06 10.73 16.35
N ILE A 138 10.09 10.65 17.21
CA ILE A 138 10.28 9.53 18.13
C ILE A 138 9.09 9.41 19.08
N PHE A 139 8.62 10.53 19.64
CA PHE A 139 7.46 10.54 20.52
C PHE A 139 6.19 10.03 19.81
N LYS A 140 5.96 10.46 18.56
CA LYS A 140 4.87 9.93 17.73
C LYS A 140 5.00 8.42 17.50
N HIS A 141 6.20 7.93 17.21
CA HIS A 141 6.41 6.49 17.06
C HIS A 141 6.12 5.72 18.35
N LEU A 142 6.51 6.26 19.52
CA LEU A 142 6.21 5.67 20.83
C LEU A 142 4.71 5.67 21.15
N GLN A 143 3.98 6.74 20.82
CA GLN A 143 2.51 6.80 21.01
C GLN A 143 1.80 5.75 20.14
N ILE A 144 2.14 5.68 18.86
CA ILE A 144 1.60 4.67 17.94
C ILE A 144 1.92 3.27 18.46
N PHE A 145 3.14 3.06 18.97
CA PHE A 145 3.54 1.79 19.55
C PHE A 145 2.75 1.44 20.81
N GLY A 146 2.51 2.39 21.71
CA GLY A 146 1.69 2.15 22.91
C GLY A 146 0.26 1.74 22.55
N ILE A 147 -0.35 2.40 21.56
CA ILE A 147 -1.70 2.06 21.07
C ILE A 147 -1.72 0.68 20.43
N ILE A 148 -0.77 0.39 19.53
CA ILE A 148 -0.69 -0.93 18.88
C ILE A 148 -0.39 -2.02 19.91
N GLY A 149 0.49 -1.75 20.88
CA GLY A 149 0.83 -2.70 21.95
C GLY A 149 -0.38 -3.05 22.80
N LEU A 150 -1.17 -2.06 23.23
CA LEU A 150 -2.42 -2.28 23.95
C LEU A 150 -3.41 -3.12 23.10
N LEU A 151 -3.55 -2.79 21.83
CA LEU A 151 -4.41 -3.53 20.90
C LEU A 151 -3.93 -4.97 20.71
N VAL A 152 -2.62 -5.21 20.65
CA VAL A 152 -2.04 -6.56 20.59
C VAL A 152 -2.35 -7.35 21.86
N VAL A 153 -2.23 -6.75 23.04
CA VAL A 153 -2.58 -7.40 24.32
C VAL A 153 -4.06 -7.80 24.32
N VAL A 154 -4.96 -6.87 24.01
CA VAL A 154 -6.41 -7.11 24.02
C VAL A 154 -6.82 -8.16 22.98
N LEU A 155 -6.33 -8.03 21.74
CA LEU A 155 -6.67 -8.98 20.68
C LEU A 155 -6.08 -10.36 20.93
N SER A 156 -4.84 -10.46 21.40
CA SER A 156 -4.26 -11.77 21.73
C SER A 156 -5.01 -12.43 22.89
N PHE A 157 -5.43 -11.67 23.91
CA PHE A 157 -6.28 -12.20 24.97
C PHE A 157 -7.60 -12.74 24.42
N ILE A 158 -8.31 -11.99 23.57
CA ILE A 158 -9.56 -12.45 22.93
C ILE A 158 -9.33 -13.72 22.11
N VAL A 159 -8.25 -13.75 21.32
CA VAL A 159 -7.91 -14.92 20.48
C VAL A 159 -7.66 -16.15 21.35
N PHE A 160 -6.80 -16.05 22.36
CA PHE A 160 -6.51 -17.17 23.25
C PHE A 160 -7.72 -17.55 24.12
N PHE A 161 -8.54 -16.59 24.55
CA PHE A 161 -9.80 -16.88 25.24
C PHE A 161 -10.73 -17.74 24.37
N ILE A 162 -10.95 -17.35 23.10
CA ILE A 162 -11.78 -18.12 22.17
C ILE A 162 -11.20 -19.51 21.93
N LEU A 163 -9.88 -19.64 21.80
CA LEU A 163 -9.22 -20.92 21.58
C LEU A 163 -9.38 -21.89 22.75
N PHE A 164 -9.25 -21.39 23.98
CA PHE A 164 -9.40 -22.21 25.18
C PHE A 164 -10.88 -22.54 25.45
N GLN A 165 -11.82 -21.62 25.15
CA GLN A 165 -13.24 -21.84 25.40
C GLN A 165 -13.93 -22.72 24.34
N PHE A 166 -13.48 -22.63 23.08
CA PHE A 166 -14.12 -23.29 21.94
C PHE A 166 -13.13 -24.09 21.08
N PRO A 167 -12.32 -25.01 21.63
CA PRO A 167 -11.19 -25.62 20.90
C PRO A 167 -11.55 -26.22 19.54
N SER A 168 -12.70 -26.88 19.41
CA SER A 168 -13.15 -27.52 18.15
C SER A 168 -13.72 -26.54 17.12
N TYR A 169 -14.23 -25.38 17.57
CA TYR A 169 -14.94 -24.40 16.73
C TYR A 169 -14.28 -23.02 16.73
N ALA A 170 -13.13 -22.87 17.39
CA ALA A 170 -12.48 -21.59 17.61
C ALA A 170 -12.19 -20.88 16.29
N TRP A 171 -11.85 -21.64 15.24
CA TRP A 171 -11.61 -21.09 13.91
C TRP A 171 -12.85 -20.43 13.30
N LEU A 172 -14.03 -21.04 13.50
CA LEU A 172 -15.30 -20.50 13.01
C LEU A 172 -15.69 -19.27 13.81
N VAL A 173 -15.54 -19.32 15.13
CA VAL A 173 -15.80 -18.18 16.03
C VAL A 173 -14.85 -17.02 15.69
N LEU A 174 -13.55 -17.29 15.50
CA LEU A 174 -12.56 -16.28 15.09
C LEU A 174 -12.86 -15.72 13.71
N LEU A 175 -13.28 -16.55 12.76
CA LEU A 175 -13.71 -16.10 11.43
C LEU A 175 -14.90 -15.13 11.53
N ILE A 176 -15.92 -15.45 12.33
CA ILE A 176 -17.10 -14.60 12.55
C ILE A 176 -16.68 -13.28 13.22
N VAL A 177 -15.88 -13.36 14.29
CA VAL A 177 -15.37 -12.17 15.01
C VAL A 177 -14.57 -11.28 14.06
N LEU A 178 -13.68 -11.84 13.26
CA LEU A 178 -12.89 -11.08 12.29
C LEU A 178 -13.74 -10.53 11.15
N PHE A 179 -14.79 -11.24 10.71
CA PHE A 179 -15.73 -10.71 9.73
C PHE A 179 -16.50 -9.52 10.28
N ILE A 180 -16.95 -9.57 11.55
CA ILE A 180 -17.61 -8.46 12.24
C ILE A 180 -16.63 -7.30 12.39
N ILE A 181 -15.44 -7.53 12.94
CA ILE A 181 -14.39 -6.52 13.08
C ILE A 181 -14.09 -5.90 11.72
N ARG A 182 -13.90 -6.69 10.66
CA ARG A 182 -13.65 -6.20 9.30
C ARG A 182 -14.81 -5.37 8.76
N LYS A 183 -16.06 -5.81 8.95
CA LYS A 183 -17.26 -5.06 8.50
C LYS A 183 -17.34 -3.70 9.21
N GLN A 184 -17.15 -3.69 10.52
CA GLN A 184 -17.11 -2.47 11.31
C GLN A 184 -15.92 -1.60 10.90
N PHE A 185 -14.73 -2.19 10.79
CA PHE A 185 -13.51 -1.52 10.35
C PHE A 185 -13.67 -0.90 8.96
N HIS A 186 -14.27 -1.59 7.98
CA HIS A 186 -14.55 -1.02 6.67
C HIS A 186 -15.52 0.18 6.74
N ARG A 187 -16.54 0.10 7.61
CA ARG A 187 -17.48 1.20 7.86
C ARG A 187 -16.82 2.40 8.53
N TYR A 188 -15.89 2.19 9.45
CA TYR A 188 -15.30 3.27 10.27
C TYR A 188 -13.93 3.75 9.76
N MET A 189 -13.17 2.95 9.00
CA MET A 189 -11.84 3.32 8.52
C MET A 189 -11.85 4.49 7.56
N SER A 190 -12.89 4.68 6.77
CA SER A 190 -13.01 5.88 5.95
C SER A 190 -13.05 7.13 6.83
N SER A 191 -13.80 7.08 7.93
CA SER A 191 -13.85 8.18 8.90
C SER A 191 -12.55 8.32 9.69
N ILE A 192 -11.88 7.23 10.08
CA ILE A 192 -10.68 7.27 10.94
C ILE A 192 -9.41 7.54 10.14
N VAL A 193 -9.19 6.93 8.97
CA VAL A 193 -7.99 7.16 8.15
C VAL A 193 -7.97 8.57 7.60
N ILE A 194 -9.11 9.07 7.11
CA ILE A 194 -9.25 10.47 6.68
C ILE A 194 -9.01 11.39 7.88
N LYS A 195 -9.59 11.09 9.04
CA LYS A 195 -9.42 11.89 10.26
C LYS A 195 -8.00 11.85 10.84
N THR A 196 -7.32 10.71 10.87
CA THR A 196 -6.03 10.54 11.56
C THR A 196 -4.81 10.78 10.68
N PHE A 197 -4.87 10.51 9.37
CA PHE A 197 -3.71 10.70 8.47
C PHE A 197 -3.77 11.97 7.62
N PHE A 198 -4.93 12.60 7.54
CA PHE A 198 -5.14 13.82 6.76
C PHE A 198 -5.73 14.99 7.57
N MET A 199 -6.17 14.77 8.83
CA MET A 199 -6.85 15.80 9.64
C MET A 199 -6.46 15.75 11.13
N ASP A 200 -5.19 15.94 11.48
CA ASP A 200 -4.84 16.21 12.88
C ASP A 200 -5.04 17.70 13.21
N ALA A 201 -5.86 17.92 14.26
CA ALA A 201 -6.18 19.13 15.02
C ALA A 201 -7.34 20.04 14.51
N ASP A 202 -8.43 19.97 15.30
CA ASP A 202 -9.51 20.95 15.50
C ASP A 202 -10.52 21.20 14.37
N LYS A 203 -11.40 20.21 14.14
CA LYS A 203 -12.89 20.32 14.27
C LYS A 203 -13.60 19.10 13.64
N PRO A 204 -14.79 18.73 14.14
CA PRO A 204 -15.51 17.54 13.70
C PRO A 204 -16.20 17.75 12.35
N SER A 205 -16.34 16.63 11.62
CA SER A 205 -17.32 16.35 10.55
C SER A 205 -17.38 17.30 9.36
N LEU A 206 -17.00 16.82 8.17
CA LEU A 206 -17.64 17.07 6.85
C LEU A 206 -17.99 18.53 6.41
N ILE A 207 -17.71 19.55 7.23
CA ILE A 207 -18.30 20.90 7.25
C ILE A 207 -17.21 21.98 7.51
N TYR A 208 -15.94 21.63 7.35
CA TYR A 208 -14.87 22.60 7.10
C TYR A 208 -14.17 22.14 5.81
N MET A 209 -14.51 22.48 4.56
CA MET A 209 -15.31 23.60 3.99
C MET A 209 -15.13 24.94 4.70
N LYS A 210 -13.93 25.18 5.26
CA LYS A 210 -13.56 26.52 5.69
C LYS A 210 -13.22 27.33 4.44
N LYS A 211 -14.24 27.98 3.86
CA LYS A 211 -14.17 29.33 3.27
C LYS A 211 -12.91 29.72 2.46
N THR A 212 -12.26 28.77 1.80
CA THR A 212 -11.55 28.94 0.54
C THR A 212 -12.28 28.10 -0.49
N ALA A 213 -13.60 28.25 -0.53
CA ALA A 213 -14.25 28.28 -1.83
C ALA A 213 -13.66 29.49 -2.57
N ARG A 214 -12.50 29.31 -3.21
CA ARG A 214 -12.56 29.61 -4.63
C ARG A 214 -13.53 28.57 -5.13
N PRO A 215 -14.79 28.93 -5.43
CA PRO A 215 -15.69 27.96 -6.03
C PRO A 215 -14.93 27.35 -7.22
N ILE A 216 -15.09 26.06 -7.44
CA ILE A 216 -14.72 25.41 -8.70
C ILE A 216 -15.09 26.33 -9.88
N ASN A 217 -16.21 27.05 -9.75
CA ASN A 217 -16.64 28.11 -10.64
C ASN A 217 -15.55 29.11 -11.00
N ALA A 218 -14.67 29.63 -10.14
CA ALA A 218 -13.69 30.63 -10.60
C ALA A 218 -12.60 30.06 -11.56
N TYR A 219 -12.25 28.78 -11.47
CA TYR A 219 -11.28 28.10 -12.35
C TYR A 219 -11.95 27.39 -13.52
N LEU A 220 -13.17 26.90 -13.33
CA LEU A 220 -13.99 26.32 -14.39
C LEU A 220 -14.82 27.36 -15.13
N GLU A 221 -15.04 28.58 -14.65
CA GLU A 221 -15.86 29.58 -15.35
C GLU A 221 -15.23 29.92 -16.71
N SER A 222 -13.90 29.93 -16.79
CA SER A 222 -13.17 30.16 -18.03
C SER A 222 -13.26 28.99 -19.03
N ASP A 223 -13.50 27.76 -18.57
CA ASP A 223 -13.49 26.52 -19.38
C ASP A 223 -14.69 25.59 -19.05
N SER A 224 -15.82 26.16 -18.65
CA SER A 224 -16.94 25.41 -18.03
C SER A 224 -17.56 24.43 -19.00
N GLU A 225 -17.67 24.84 -20.26
CA GLU A 225 -18.14 24.01 -21.35
C GLU A 225 -17.21 22.81 -21.58
N LYS A 226 -15.89 23.03 -21.54
CA LYS A 226 -14.91 21.97 -21.74
C LYS A 226 -14.92 20.97 -20.59
N PHE A 227 -15.03 21.46 -19.35
CA PHE A 227 -15.21 20.59 -18.19
C PHE A 227 -16.49 19.77 -18.31
N GLU A 228 -17.62 20.38 -18.66
CA GLU A 228 -18.90 19.70 -18.83
C GLU A 228 -18.81 18.63 -19.93
N GLN A 229 -18.15 18.91 -21.05
CA GLN A 229 -17.90 17.94 -22.11
C GLN A 229 -17.07 16.75 -21.63
N ILE A 230 -15.99 17.00 -20.87
CA ILE A 230 -15.12 15.96 -20.32
C ILE A 230 -15.85 15.14 -19.26
N TYR A 231 -16.58 15.81 -18.37
CA TYR A 231 -17.39 15.17 -17.33
C TYR A 231 -18.47 14.27 -17.94
N ARG A 232 -19.18 14.75 -18.96
CA ARG A 232 -20.14 13.94 -19.74
C ARG A 232 -19.46 12.76 -20.43
N PHE A 233 -18.31 12.98 -21.05
CA PHE A 233 -17.55 11.90 -21.68
C PHE A 233 -17.17 10.81 -20.68
N ILE A 234 -16.64 11.18 -19.52
CA ILE A 234 -16.25 10.24 -18.46
C ILE A 234 -17.46 9.46 -17.95
N THR A 235 -18.55 10.16 -17.58
CA THR A 235 -19.76 9.53 -17.01
C THR A 235 -20.46 8.61 -18.02
N GLN A 236 -20.51 8.98 -19.31
CA GLN A 236 -21.03 8.13 -20.38
C GLN A 236 -20.15 6.92 -20.64
N THR A 237 -18.83 7.10 -20.68
CA THR A 237 -17.87 6.01 -20.95
C THR A 237 -17.86 4.99 -19.83
N LEU A 238 -17.90 5.45 -18.58
CA LEU A 238 -17.88 4.59 -17.40
C LEU A 238 -19.26 4.06 -17.01
N GLN A 239 -20.34 4.61 -17.58
CA GLN A 239 -21.72 4.31 -17.20
C GLN A 239 -21.98 4.48 -15.68
N LEU A 240 -21.34 5.49 -15.08
CA LEU A 240 -21.39 5.76 -13.64
C LEU A 240 -21.65 7.23 -13.35
N SER A 241 -22.32 7.48 -12.22
CA SER A 241 -22.52 8.82 -11.68
C SER A 241 -21.40 9.19 -10.71
N ILE A 242 -20.70 10.29 -11.00
CA ILE A 242 -19.83 10.95 -10.02
C ILE A 242 -20.74 11.83 -9.16
N ASN A 243 -20.71 11.64 -7.85
CA ASN A 243 -21.57 12.39 -6.95
C ASN A 243 -21.05 13.83 -6.82
N GLN A 244 -19.77 13.98 -6.46
CA GLN A 244 -19.13 15.27 -6.19
C GLN A 244 -17.62 15.21 -6.43
N VAL A 245 -17.04 16.34 -6.83
CA VAL A 245 -15.59 16.58 -6.82
C VAL A 245 -15.27 17.52 -5.65
N LYS A 246 -14.40 17.08 -4.73
CA LYS A 246 -14.05 17.78 -3.50
C LYS A 246 -12.58 18.11 -3.46
N PHE A 247 -12.26 19.37 -3.17
CA PHE A 247 -10.90 19.79 -2.91
C PHE A 247 -10.62 19.77 -1.41
N PHE A 248 -9.45 19.28 -1.02
CA PHE A 248 -9.00 19.31 0.38
C PHE A 248 -7.62 19.94 0.48
N GLU A 249 -7.42 20.73 1.52
CA GLU A 249 -6.11 21.27 1.86
C GLU A 249 -5.40 20.26 2.77
N SER A 250 -4.34 19.64 2.25
CA SER A 250 -3.52 18.74 3.04
C SER A 250 -2.75 19.54 4.10
N GLN A 251 -3.04 19.29 5.37
CA GLN A 251 -2.28 19.84 6.51
C GLN A 251 -0.83 19.30 6.61
N ARG A 252 -0.42 18.40 5.70
CA ARG A 252 0.96 17.90 5.68
C ARG A 252 1.89 19.03 5.25
N LYS A 253 2.92 19.30 6.05
CA LYS A 253 4.11 20.11 5.66
C LYS A 253 4.85 19.59 4.41
N SER A 254 4.38 18.52 3.77
CA SER A 254 4.99 17.95 2.57
C SER A 254 4.38 18.58 1.32
N ASN A 255 5.21 18.92 0.34
CA ASN A 255 4.78 19.38 -0.99
C ASN A 255 4.07 18.32 -1.84
N ASN A 256 3.92 17.09 -1.32
CA ASN A 256 3.32 15.99 -2.06
C ASN A 256 1.84 16.23 -2.33
N VAL A 257 1.41 16.12 -3.58
CA VAL A 257 0.02 16.21 -4.03
C VAL A 257 -0.57 14.83 -4.29
N THR A 258 -1.87 14.67 -4.07
CA THR A 258 -2.58 13.39 -4.28
C THR A 258 -4.04 13.62 -4.69
N GLY A 259 -4.54 12.74 -5.56
CA GLY A 259 -5.96 12.52 -5.80
C GLY A 259 -6.36 11.14 -5.26
N TYR A 260 -7.65 10.94 -4.99
CA TYR A 260 -8.24 9.61 -4.80
C TYR A 260 -9.75 9.64 -5.01
N CYS A 261 -10.33 8.48 -5.30
CA CYS A 261 -11.77 8.29 -5.37
C CYS A 261 -12.31 7.47 -4.19
N TYR A 262 -13.49 7.81 -3.67
CA TYR A 262 -14.17 7.03 -2.63
C TYR A 262 -15.69 7.24 -2.64
N LEU A 263 -16.47 6.14 -2.62
CA LEU A 263 -17.94 6.16 -2.65
C LEU A 263 -18.52 7.09 -3.72
N ASN A 264 -18.02 6.96 -4.95
CA ASN A 264 -18.42 7.79 -6.11
C ASN A 264 -18.12 9.29 -5.92
N ASN A 265 -17.26 9.68 -4.99
CA ASN A 265 -16.75 11.04 -4.86
C ASN A 265 -15.26 11.08 -5.25
N LEU A 266 -14.85 12.19 -5.86
CA LEU A 266 -13.44 12.47 -6.13
C LEU A 266 -12.90 13.44 -5.08
N TYR A 267 -11.72 13.14 -4.55
CA TYR A 267 -11.02 13.96 -3.58
C TYR A 267 -9.67 14.37 -4.16
N ILE A 268 -9.46 15.66 -4.33
CA ILE A 268 -8.30 16.23 -5.00
C ILE A 268 -7.62 17.23 -4.07
N ASP A 269 -6.29 17.21 -4.01
CA ASP A 269 -5.55 18.21 -3.25
C ASP A 269 -5.77 19.62 -3.83
N SER A 270 -6.07 20.60 -2.98
CA SER A 270 -6.30 21.98 -3.42
C SER A 270 -5.09 22.60 -4.13
N ARG A 271 -3.88 22.07 -3.93
CA ARG A 271 -2.66 22.52 -4.61
C ARG A 271 -2.60 22.17 -6.10
N PHE A 272 -3.55 21.37 -6.60
CA PHE A 272 -3.78 21.23 -8.05
C PHE A 272 -4.49 22.44 -8.66
N LEU A 273 -5.01 23.35 -7.83
CA LEU A 273 -5.58 24.63 -8.26
C LEU A 273 -4.56 25.78 -8.24
N ASP A 274 -3.31 25.50 -7.87
CA ASP A 274 -2.23 26.48 -7.92
C ASP A 274 -1.80 26.70 -9.38
N ASN A 275 -1.17 27.84 -9.68
CA ASN A 275 -0.72 28.23 -11.03
C ASN A 275 0.29 27.27 -11.70
N ASP A 276 0.74 26.23 -10.98
CA ASP A 276 1.64 25.21 -11.51
C ASP A 276 0.91 24.17 -12.36
N PHE A 277 -0.42 24.07 -12.27
CA PHE A 277 -1.23 23.17 -13.08
C PHE A 277 -2.19 23.92 -13.98
N ASP A 278 -2.28 23.49 -15.25
CA ASP A 278 -3.25 24.02 -16.19
C ASP A 278 -4.59 23.26 -16.14
N ASN A 279 -5.61 23.82 -16.80
CA ASN A 279 -6.95 23.23 -16.82
C ASN A 279 -6.97 21.84 -17.48
N ASN A 280 -6.15 21.59 -18.50
CA ASN A 280 -6.09 20.28 -19.16
C ASN A 280 -5.45 19.22 -18.25
N GLU A 281 -4.42 19.59 -17.48
CA GLU A 281 -3.78 18.74 -16.48
C GLU A 281 -4.75 18.41 -15.35
N LEU A 282 -5.55 19.39 -14.90
CA LEU A 282 -6.59 19.15 -13.90
C LEU A 282 -7.70 18.21 -14.44
N PHE A 283 -8.13 18.41 -15.68
CA PHE A 283 -9.09 17.50 -16.32
C PHE A 283 -8.53 16.10 -16.54
N ALA A 284 -7.25 15.99 -16.89
CA ALA A 284 -6.56 14.72 -17.02
C ALA A 284 -6.51 13.98 -15.67
N LEU A 285 -6.25 14.70 -14.57
CA LEU A 285 -6.29 14.15 -13.22
C LEU A 285 -7.70 13.66 -12.88
N ILE A 286 -8.72 14.49 -13.09
CA ILE A 286 -10.12 14.12 -12.81
C ILE A 286 -10.53 12.88 -13.59
N ALA A 287 -10.18 12.80 -14.88
CA ALA A 287 -10.47 11.64 -15.71
C ALA A 287 -9.75 10.37 -15.21
N HIS A 288 -8.49 10.49 -14.82
CA HIS A 288 -7.72 9.40 -14.24
C HIS A 288 -8.35 8.90 -12.93
N GLU A 289 -8.65 9.81 -12.00
CA GLU A 289 -9.26 9.46 -10.71
C GLU A 289 -10.69 8.91 -10.85
N ALA A 290 -11.44 9.38 -11.86
CA ALA A 290 -12.76 8.86 -12.16
C ALA A 290 -12.73 7.44 -12.72
N ALA A 291 -11.70 7.06 -13.47
CA ALA A 291 -11.56 5.70 -13.99
C ALA A 291 -11.58 4.64 -12.87
N HIS A 292 -10.98 4.96 -11.73
CA HIS A 292 -10.94 4.10 -10.54
C HIS A 292 -12.32 3.86 -9.90
N LEU A 293 -13.35 4.64 -10.26
CA LEU A 293 -14.73 4.43 -9.78
C LEU A 293 -15.41 3.22 -10.42
N ASN A 294 -15.00 2.85 -11.64
CA ASN A 294 -15.57 1.72 -12.38
C ASN A 294 -14.95 0.38 -12.00
N GLU A 295 -14.04 0.39 -11.04
CA GLU A 295 -13.31 -0.81 -10.69
C GLU A 295 -14.09 -1.60 -9.67
N PRO A 296 -14.32 -2.91 -9.91
CA PRO A 296 -14.87 -3.76 -8.89
C PRO A 296 -13.97 -3.64 -7.66
N ILE A 297 -14.58 -3.28 -6.53
CA ILE A 297 -13.97 -3.40 -5.21
C ILE A 297 -13.25 -4.74 -5.22
N ARG A 298 -11.96 -4.76 -4.85
CA ARG A 298 -11.00 -5.86 -4.93
C ARG A 298 -11.42 -7.15 -4.19
N PHE A 299 -12.70 -7.43 -4.01
CA PHE A 299 -13.33 -7.99 -2.83
C PHE A 299 -13.60 -9.50 -2.93
N SER A 300 -13.83 -10.04 -4.13
CA SER A 300 -14.20 -11.47 -4.29
C SER A 300 -13.01 -12.41 -4.00
N ASN A 301 -11.82 -12.08 -4.51
CA ASN A 301 -10.63 -12.90 -4.33
C ASN A 301 -10.13 -12.91 -2.87
N TYR A 302 -10.26 -11.78 -2.14
CA TYR A 302 -9.88 -11.76 -0.72
C TYR A 302 -10.84 -12.53 0.16
N ILE A 303 -12.15 -12.51 -0.11
CA ILE A 303 -13.10 -13.26 0.70
C ILE A 303 -12.82 -14.76 0.54
N PHE A 304 -12.60 -15.24 -0.68
CA PHE A 304 -12.28 -16.65 -0.93
C PHE A 304 -10.95 -17.07 -0.27
N LEU A 305 -9.88 -16.30 -0.47
CA LEU A 305 -8.59 -16.59 0.16
C LEU A 305 -8.65 -16.49 1.68
N PHE A 306 -9.43 -15.54 2.22
CA PHE A 306 -9.65 -15.39 3.67
C PHE A 306 -10.44 -16.56 4.26
N PHE A 307 -11.49 -17.03 3.58
CA PHE A 307 -12.24 -18.22 3.98
C PHE A 307 -11.38 -19.48 3.92
N LEU A 308 -10.66 -19.70 2.81
CA LEU A 308 -9.75 -20.83 2.67
C LEU A 308 -8.63 -20.80 3.72
N PHE A 309 -8.12 -19.61 4.03
CA PHE A 309 -7.12 -19.38 5.07
C PHE A 309 -7.63 -19.74 6.47
N PHE A 310 -8.84 -19.33 6.83
CA PHE A 310 -9.46 -19.68 8.12
C PHE A 310 -9.95 -21.11 8.19
N PHE A 311 -10.31 -21.72 7.06
CA PHE A 311 -10.63 -23.13 6.96
C PHE A 311 -9.38 -24.00 7.18
N ILE A 312 -8.26 -23.68 6.54
CA ILE A 312 -6.97 -24.36 6.78
C ILE A 312 -6.46 -24.09 8.20
N PHE A 313 -6.59 -22.85 8.68
CA PHE A 313 -6.33 -22.51 10.08
C PHE A 313 -7.18 -23.37 11.01
N GLY A 314 -8.47 -23.54 10.74
CA GLY A 314 -9.37 -24.34 11.54
C GLY A 314 -9.08 -25.83 11.56
N LEU A 315 -8.78 -26.41 10.39
CA LEU A 315 -8.43 -27.81 10.27
C LEU A 315 -7.10 -28.18 10.96
N HIS A 316 -6.20 -27.21 11.18
CA HIS A 316 -4.83 -27.49 11.64
C HIS A 316 -4.48 -26.85 12.99
N PHE A 317 -5.28 -25.89 13.47
CA PHE A 317 -5.02 -25.15 14.70
C PHE A 317 -5.90 -25.59 15.88
N SER A 318 -7.03 -26.28 15.64
CA SER A 318 -7.80 -26.92 16.71
C SER A 318 -7.03 -28.14 17.24
N ASN A 319 -6.04 -27.89 18.10
CA ASN A 319 -5.29 -28.87 18.90
C ASN A 319 -4.43 -29.93 18.18
N THR A 320 -4.34 -29.96 16.85
CA THR A 320 -3.77 -31.11 16.12
C THR A 320 -2.32 -30.97 15.63
N MET A 321 -1.68 -29.79 15.70
CA MET A 321 -0.28 -29.63 15.28
C MET A 321 0.67 -29.26 16.42
N GLU A 322 0.78 -30.13 17.42
CA GLU A 322 1.95 -30.17 18.31
C GLU A 322 3.27 -30.06 17.51
N ALA A 323 3.29 -30.63 16.31
CA ALA A 323 4.42 -30.58 15.38
C ALA A 323 5.00 -29.17 15.14
N TRP A 324 4.20 -28.09 15.12
CA TRP A 324 4.74 -26.74 14.94
C TRP A 324 5.33 -26.17 16.24
N SER A 325 4.69 -26.43 17.37
CA SER A 325 5.25 -26.07 18.69
C SER A 325 6.58 -26.79 18.92
N VAL A 326 6.65 -28.07 18.56
CA VAL A 326 7.88 -28.85 18.65
C VAL A 326 8.93 -28.40 17.63
N ALA A 327 8.50 -27.99 16.44
CA ALA A 327 9.42 -27.38 15.47
C ALA A 327 10.08 -26.10 16.01
N LEU A 328 9.37 -25.34 16.84
CA LEU A 328 9.86 -24.13 17.52
C LEU A 328 10.59 -24.44 18.84
N GLY A 329 10.77 -25.71 19.18
CA GLY A 329 11.59 -26.17 20.29
C GLY A 329 10.85 -26.43 21.60
N PHE A 330 9.52 -26.50 21.60
CA PHE A 330 8.73 -26.88 22.78
C PHE A 330 8.45 -28.39 22.80
N THR A 331 8.16 -28.98 23.95
CA THR A 331 7.96 -30.44 24.08
C THR A 331 6.49 -30.87 24.15
N GLY A 332 5.57 -29.97 23.79
CA GLY A 332 4.14 -30.26 23.75
C GLY A 332 3.40 -29.24 22.89
N ASN A 333 2.09 -29.15 23.06
CA ASN A 333 1.28 -28.17 22.35
C ASN A 333 1.35 -26.78 23.02
N ALA A 334 1.82 -25.78 22.28
CA ALA A 334 1.83 -24.37 22.67
C ALA A 334 1.04 -23.54 21.65
N PRO A 335 -0.22 -23.17 21.95
CA PRO A 335 -1.08 -22.44 21.01
C PRO A 335 -0.45 -21.17 20.44
N VAL A 336 0.30 -20.42 21.24
CA VAL A 336 1.02 -19.22 20.77
C VAL A 336 2.15 -19.53 19.78
N LEU A 337 2.89 -20.62 19.97
CA LEU A 337 3.97 -21.01 19.04
C LEU A 337 3.38 -21.49 17.71
N ASN A 338 2.28 -22.24 17.76
CA ASN A 338 1.52 -22.61 16.57
C ASN A 338 0.98 -21.37 15.85
N LEU A 339 0.51 -20.36 16.58
CA LEU A 339 0.02 -19.11 16.00
C LEU A 339 1.16 -18.35 15.30
N ILE A 340 2.35 -18.30 15.90
CA ILE A 340 3.52 -17.64 15.29
C ILE A 340 3.97 -18.37 14.02
N ALA A 341 4.09 -19.69 14.08
CA ALA A 341 4.38 -20.54 12.92
C ALA A 341 3.37 -20.31 11.79
N PHE A 342 2.08 -20.26 12.13
CA PHE A 342 1.02 -19.92 11.20
C PHE A 342 1.20 -18.53 10.60
N LEU A 343 1.43 -17.49 11.41
CA LEU A 343 1.63 -16.12 10.94
C LEU A 343 2.85 -15.99 10.01
N TRP A 344 3.90 -16.79 10.21
CA TRP A 344 5.04 -16.83 9.31
C TRP A 344 4.67 -17.39 7.93
N ILE A 345 4.02 -18.55 7.86
CA ILE A 345 3.54 -19.13 6.58
C ILE A 345 2.56 -18.15 5.91
N SER A 346 1.61 -17.63 6.69
CA SER A 346 0.61 -16.67 6.26
C SER A 346 1.24 -15.43 5.61
N SER A 347 2.32 -14.92 6.20
CA SER A 347 3.02 -13.76 5.65
C SER A 347 3.63 -14.03 4.27
N LYS A 348 4.03 -15.29 4.00
CA LYS A 348 4.61 -15.70 2.71
C LYS A 348 3.53 -15.90 1.66
N VAL A 349 2.43 -16.56 2.02
CA VAL A 349 1.25 -16.69 1.16
C VAL A 349 0.71 -15.31 0.78
N LYS A 350 0.59 -14.40 1.77
CA LYS A 350 0.19 -13.01 1.53
C LYS A 350 1.16 -12.27 0.61
N PHE A 351 2.47 -12.48 0.76
CA PHE A 351 3.44 -11.87 -0.14
C PHE A 351 3.20 -12.29 -1.60
N ILE A 352 2.94 -13.58 -1.85
CA ILE A 352 2.65 -14.10 -3.20
C ILE A 352 1.32 -13.53 -3.72
N ALA A 353 0.26 -13.56 -2.91
CA ALA A 353 -1.04 -13.01 -3.27
C ALA A 353 -0.94 -11.50 -3.63
N ASN A 354 -0.14 -10.75 -2.88
CA ASN A 354 0.09 -9.33 -3.12
C ASN A 354 0.78 -9.04 -4.47
N ILE A 355 1.50 -10.01 -5.06
CA ILE A 355 2.10 -9.83 -6.40
C ILE A 355 1.00 -9.77 -7.45
N ILE A 356 0.02 -10.68 -7.35
CA ILE A 356 -1.14 -10.73 -8.24
C ILE A 356 -1.97 -9.46 -8.10
N GLU A 357 -2.25 -9.05 -6.86
CA GLU A 357 -2.95 -7.79 -6.57
C GLU A 357 -2.24 -6.60 -7.21
N LYS A 358 -0.94 -6.43 -6.98
CA LYS A 358 -0.18 -5.31 -7.54
C LYS A 358 -0.16 -5.34 -9.06
N HIS A 359 -0.14 -6.54 -9.67
CA HIS A 359 -0.25 -6.64 -11.12
C HIS A 359 -1.61 -6.12 -11.61
N GLN A 360 -2.71 -6.52 -10.98
CA GLN A 360 -4.04 -6.03 -11.31
C GLN A 360 -4.14 -4.51 -11.13
N VAL A 361 -3.63 -3.96 -10.02
CA VAL A 361 -3.59 -2.52 -9.78
C VAL A 361 -2.78 -1.77 -10.84
N ARG A 362 -1.68 -2.34 -11.33
CA ARG A 362 -0.93 -1.71 -12.43
C ARG A 362 -1.69 -1.69 -13.76
N GLN A 363 -2.49 -2.73 -14.05
CA GLN A 363 -3.34 -2.73 -15.24
C GLN A 363 -4.45 -1.68 -15.14
N GLN A 364 -5.02 -1.53 -13.94
CA GLN A 364 -5.99 -0.50 -13.59
C GLN A 364 -5.42 0.91 -13.84
N GLU A 365 -4.19 1.17 -13.43
CA GLU A 365 -3.50 2.44 -13.70
C GLU A 365 -3.33 2.72 -15.20
N TYR A 366 -3.03 1.71 -16.02
CA TYR A 366 -2.95 1.88 -17.48
C TYR A 366 -4.33 2.15 -18.10
N GLN A 367 -5.38 1.52 -17.60
CA GLN A 367 -6.76 1.81 -18.04
C GLN A 367 -7.16 3.24 -17.68
N ALA A 368 -6.81 3.71 -16.48
CA ALA A 368 -7.03 5.07 -16.04
C ALA A 368 -6.25 6.10 -16.88
N ASP A 369 -4.99 5.83 -17.20
CA ASP A 369 -4.18 6.65 -18.10
C ASP A 369 -4.79 6.71 -19.51
N HIS A 370 -5.27 5.58 -20.01
CA HIS A 370 -5.93 5.52 -21.32
C HIS A 370 -7.21 6.38 -21.34
N LEU A 371 -8.08 6.25 -20.33
CA LEU A 371 -9.28 7.09 -20.24
C LEU A 371 -8.92 8.57 -20.16
N SER A 372 -7.90 8.92 -19.37
CA SER A 372 -7.42 10.29 -19.23
C SER A 372 -6.94 10.88 -20.57
N VAL A 373 -6.20 10.10 -21.37
CA VAL A 373 -5.76 10.50 -22.71
C VAL A 373 -6.95 10.68 -23.66
N GLN A 374 -7.97 9.82 -23.58
CA GLN A 374 -9.18 9.95 -24.42
C GLN A 374 -10.05 11.15 -24.05
N ALA A 375 -10.13 11.45 -22.75
CA ALA A 375 -10.88 12.59 -22.22
C ALA A 375 -10.18 13.93 -22.53
N THR A 376 -8.85 13.92 -22.60
CA THR A 376 -8.03 15.11 -22.80
C THR A 376 -7.12 14.97 -24.03
N ASN A 377 -5.81 14.83 -23.83
CA ASN A 377 -4.81 14.56 -24.85
C ASN A 377 -3.53 14.01 -24.19
N LYS A 378 -2.62 13.43 -24.99
CA LYS A 378 -1.37 12.85 -24.49
C LYS A 378 -0.51 13.83 -23.70
N GLU A 379 -0.34 15.06 -24.19
CA GLU A 379 0.56 16.04 -23.58
C GLU A 379 0.09 16.50 -22.19
N ALA A 380 -1.22 16.66 -22.00
CA ALA A 380 -1.81 16.98 -20.70
C ALA A 380 -1.51 15.89 -19.67
N VAL A 381 -1.75 14.62 -20.01
CA VAL A 381 -1.48 13.50 -19.09
C VAL A 381 0.01 13.35 -18.80
N ARG A 382 0.87 13.47 -19.83
CA ARG A 382 2.33 13.39 -19.65
C ARG A 382 2.85 14.50 -18.74
N THR A 383 2.41 15.73 -18.96
CA THR A 383 2.89 16.88 -18.19
C THR A 383 2.40 16.81 -16.75
N LEU A 384 1.13 16.45 -16.55
CA LEU A 384 0.56 16.15 -15.24
C LEU A 384 1.41 15.11 -14.48
N LEU A 385 1.70 13.96 -15.10
CA LEU A 385 2.48 12.90 -14.45
C LEU A 385 3.89 13.34 -14.09
N LYS A 386 4.57 14.10 -14.97
CA LYS A 386 5.91 14.63 -14.69
C LYS A 386 5.89 15.63 -13.53
N LYS A 387 4.92 16.56 -13.51
CA LYS A 387 4.74 17.56 -12.43
C LYS A 387 4.42 16.90 -11.09
N VAL A 388 3.48 15.94 -11.07
CA VAL A 388 3.13 15.17 -9.86
C VAL A 388 4.33 14.37 -9.37
N SER A 389 5.05 13.70 -10.27
CA SER A 389 6.23 12.91 -9.94
C SER A 389 7.34 13.78 -9.33
N GLY A 390 7.56 14.96 -9.90
CA GLY A 390 8.48 15.99 -9.40
C GLY A 390 8.11 16.53 -8.03
N ARG A 391 6.85 16.99 -7.86
CA ARG A 391 6.32 17.48 -6.57
C ARG A 391 6.41 16.42 -5.47
N ASN A 392 6.12 15.16 -5.79
CA ASN A 392 6.15 14.04 -4.85
C ASN A 392 7.56 13.45 -4.63
N LEU A 393 8.58 13.96 -5.35
CA LEU A 393 9.95 13.42 -5.38
C LEU A 393 9.97 11.91 -5.64
N THR A 394 9.09 11.45 -6.53
CA THR A 394 8.97 10.03 -6.86
C THR A 394 10.28 9.54 -7.46
N PRO A 395 10.84 8.40 -6.99
CA PRO A 395 12.06 7.85 -7.57
C PRO A 395 11.87 7.54 -9.04
N VAL A 396 12.73 8.13 -9.88
CA VAL A 396 12.65 7.95 -11.33
C VAL A 396 13.15 6.57 -11.74
N ASN A 397 14.22 6.10 -11.09
CA ASN A 397 14.88 4.83 -11.43
C ASN A 397 14.56 3.75 -10.39
N ILE A 398 13.56 2.95 -10.72
CA ILE A 398 13.13 1.79 -9.94
C ILE A 398 13.50 0.54 -10.72
N HIS A 399 14.20 -0.40 -10.08
CA HIS A 399 14.56 -1.66 -10.72
C HIS A 399 13.29 -2.46 -11.10
N PRO A 400 13.18 -3.07 -12.29
CA PRO A 400 11.96 -3.78 -12.72
C PRO A 400 11.43 -4.83 -11.75
N TRP A 401 12.32 -5.63 -11.14
CA TRP A 401 11.92 -6.59 -10.09
C TRP A 401 11.40 -5.90 -8.82
N GLN A 402 11.97 -4.76 -8.43
CA GLN A 402 11.49 -3.99 -7.30
C GLN A 402 10.08 -3.43 -7.57
N GLU A 403 9.84 -2.97 -8.80
CA GLU A 403 8.53 -2.55 -9.26
C GLU A 403 7.53 -3.71 -9.21
N PHE A 404 7.89 -4.86 -9.80
CA PHE A 404 7.04 -6.05 -9.86
C PHE A 404 6.59 -6.53 -8.48
N PHE A 405 7.53 -6.74 -7.55
CA PHE A 405 7.26 -7.30 -6.23
C PHE A 405 6.65 -6.29 -5.24
N TYR A 406 7.01 -5.00 -5.30
CA TYR A 406 6.69 -4.06 -4.21
C TYR A 406 5.83 -2.87 -4.61
N LYS A 407 5.86 -2.41 -5.87
CA LYS A 407 5.16 -1.17 -6.26
C LYS A 407 3.74 -1.46 -6.74
N THR A 408 2.79 -0.68 -6.22
CA THR A 408 1.38 -0.69 -6.65
C THR A 408 1.18 0.09 -7.95
N HIS A 409 1.89 1.21 -8.12
CA HIS A 409 1.86 1.99 -9.36
C HIS A 409 3.03 1.59 -10.28
N PRO A 410 2.82 1.57 -11.61
CA PRO A 410 3.92 1.45 -12.56
C PRO A 410 4.89 2.63 -12.44
N SER A 411 6.15 2.45 -12.84
CA SER A 411 7.11 3.55 -12.89
C SER A 411 6.67 4.66 -13.85
N LEU A 412 7.09 5.90 -13.58
CA LEU A 412 6.78 7.06 -14.43
C LEU A 412 7.16 6.77 -15.90
N THR A 413 8.35 6.21 -16.12
CA THR A 413 8.83 5.87 -17.47
C THR A 413 7.87 4.96 -18.21
N ARG A 414 7.39 3.88 -17.58
CA ARG A 414 6.43 2.94 -18.19
C ARG A 414 5.08 3.58 -18.47
N ARG A 415 4.60 4.47 -17.59
CA ARG A 415 3.35 5.21 -17.84
C ARG A 415 3.50 6.17 -19.01
N LEU A 416 4.62 6.89 -19.10
CA LEU A 416 4.91 7.77 -20.24
C LEU A 416 5.02 6.99 -21.55
N GLU A 417 5.70 5.85 -21.57
CA GLU A 417 5.78 4.95 -22.74
C GLU A 417 4.40 4.44 -23.16
N PHE A 418 3.56 4.04 -22.20
CA PHE A 418 2.19 3.62 -22.45
C PHE A 418 1.33 4.75 -23.05
N ILE A 419 1.45 5.97 -22.52
CA ILE A 419 0.70 7.13 -23.02
C ILE A 419 1.11 7.48 -24.46
N GLU A 420 2.40 7.35 -24.80
CA GLU A 420 2.87 7.58 -26.18
C GLU A 420 2.23 6.62 -27.18
N GLN A 421 2.07 5.36 -26.79
CA GLN A 421 1.49 4.30 -27.61
C GLN A 421 -0.05 4.30 -27.61
N THR A 422 -0.68 4.94 -26.61
CA THR A 422 -2.14 5.03 -26.51
C THR A 422 -2.73 5.73 -27.74
N THR A 423 -3.77 5.17 -28.36
CA THR A 423 -4.45 5.82 -29.49
C THR A 423 -5.36 6.92 -28.98
N THR A 424 -5.28 8.12 -29.56
CA THR A 424 -6.12 9.25 -29.15
C THR A 424 -7.56 9.12 -29.67
N ARG A 425 -8.52 9.81 -29.05
CA ARG A 425 -9.91 9.82 -29.54
C ARG A 425 -10.02 10.34 -30.97
N SER A 426 -9.26 11.38 -31.32
CA SER A 426 -9.22 11.92 -32.69
C SER A 426 -8.67 10.92 -33.70
N GLU A 427 -7.62 10.17 -33.34
CA GLU A 427 -7.09 9.08 -34.17
C GLU A 427 -8.11 7.95 -34.34
N ILE A 428 -8.84 7.57 -33.28
CA ILE A 428 -9.91 6.56 -33.35
C ILE A 428 -11.01 7.04 -34.32
N ILE A 429 -11.49 8.27 -34.15
CA ILE A 429 -12.52 8.86 -35.02
C ILE A 429 -12.02 8.90 -36.47
N ALA A 430 -10.79 9.37 -36.72
CA ALA A 430 -10.23 9.43 -38.06
C ALA A 430 -10.13 8.03 -38.73
N ARG A 431 -9.72 7.00 -37.97
CA ARG A 431 -9.69 5.62 -38.46
C ARG A 431 -11.09 5.09 -38.80
N LEU A 432 -12.08 5.36 -37.94
CA LEU A 432 -13.47 4.96 -38.17
C LEU A 432 -14.08 5.68 -39.37
N THR A 433 -13.88 7.00 -39.50
CA THR A 433 -14.35 7.79 -40.64
C THR A 433 -13.73 7.30 -41.95
N LYS A 434 -12.42 7.01 -41.97
CA LYS A 434 -11.73 6.45 -43.14
C LYS A 434 -12.28 5.06 -43.51
N LYS A 435 -12.59 4.22 -42.50
CA LYS A 435 -13.19 2.90 -42.73
C LYS A 435 -14.61 3.00 -43.29
N LEU A 436 -15.42 3.93 -42.77
CA LEU A 436 -16.76 4.22 -43.28
C LEU A 436 -16.72 4.72 -44.73
N GLN A 437 -15.84 5.69 -45.05
CA GLN A 437 -15.67 6.20 -46.41
C GLN A 437 -15.24 5.11 -47.42
N LYS A 438 -14.42 4.14 -46.99
CA LYS A 438 -14.03 3.00 -47.81
C LYS A 438 -15.17 2.00 -48.07
N HIS A 439 -16.17 1.94 -47.18
CA HIS A 439 -17.37 1.12 -47.37
C HIS A 439 -18.46 1.83 -48.16
N THR A 440 -18.50 3.17 -48.18
CA THR A 440 -19.51 3.94 -48.92
C THR A 440 -19.13 4.22 -50.38
N ASN A 441 -17.84 4.10 -50.75
CA ASN A 441 -17.39 4.22 -52.15
C ASN A 441 -17.06 2.83 -52.72
N PRO A 442 -17.88 2.25 -53.61
CA PRO A 442 -17.54 0.99 -54.27
C PRO A 442 -16.31 1.18 -55.17
N PRO A 443 -15.48 0.15 -55.38
CA PRO A 443 -14.37 0.24 -56.33
C PRO A 443 -14.95 0.55 -57.71
N VAL A 444 -14.51 1.66 -58.31
CA VAL A 444 -14.80 1.99 -59.70
C VAL A 444 -14.25 0.83 -60.55
N SER A 445 -15.14 0.10 -61.21
CA SER A 445 -14.75 -0.95 -62.14
C SER A 445 -13.89 -0.34 -63.25
N PRO A 446 -12.70 -0.88 -63.55
CA PRO A 446 -11.94 -0.43 -64.72
C PRO A 446 -12.75 -0.76 -65.98
N SER A 447 -13.04 0.28 -66.76
CA SER A 447 -13.75 0.23 -68.04
C SER A 447 -12.95 -0.45 -69.14
#